data_AF-A0A5N6J1T8-F1
#
_entry.id   AF-A0A5N6J1T8-F1
#
_cell.length_a   1.000
_cell.length_b   1.000
_cell.length_c   1.000
_cell.angle_alpha   90.00
_cell.angle_beta   90.00
_cell.angle_gamma   90.00
#
_symmetry.space_group_name_H-M   'P 1'
#
loop_
_entity.id
_entity.type
_entity.pdbx_description
1 polymer ?
#
loop_
_entity_poly.entity_id
_entity_poly.type
_entity_poly.pdbx_seq_one_letter_code
_entity_poly.pdbx_strand_id
1 'polypeptide(L)'
;MPQQPRYIPQSPSSGAITIMIEDASAHIRPPSENKPSEDGGFTVHCKDLKWLPLAPKVFIKIIKTVPETGEYSIMVRAEKGGVLPRHRHLDSAEIYVMKGSGAHPQTGSFAEGDYVSESKGATHDPLVFENDTELLMVSRGPSMFLDDDGSDLYMMDVAMLERMTAGAN
;
A
#
# COMPACT_ATOMS: atom_id res chain seq x y z
N MET A 1 -42.49 2.21 -17.43
CA MET A 1 -41.10 1.81 -17.11
C MET A 1 -40.50 1.19 -18.35
N PRO A 2 -39.43 1.74 -18.94
CA PRO A 2 -38.80 1.16 -20.11
C PRO A 2 -37.98 -0.07 -19.69
N GLN A 3 -38.15 -1.18 -20.44
CA GLN A 3 -37.36 -2.39 -20.22
C GLN A 3 -35.91 -2.14 -20.63
N GLN A 4 -34.96 -2.53 -19.78
CA GLN A 4 -33.53 -2.51 -20.13
C GLN A 4 -33.25 -3.47 -21.30
N PRO A 5 -32.39 -3.10 -22.26
CA PRO A 5 -32.02 -4.01 -23.32
C PRO A 5 -31.18 -5.17 -22.77
N ARG A 6 -31.59 -6.41 -23.08
CA ARG A 6 -30.77 -7.61 -22.84
C ARG A 6 -29.58 -7.59 -23.81
N TYR A 7 -28.37 -7.64 -23.26
CA TYR A 7 -27.18 -7.97 -24.04
C TYR A 7 -27.24 -9.44 -24.47
N ILE A 8 -27.22 -9.70 -25.78
CA ILE A 8 -27.06 -11.03 -26.35
C ILE A 8 -25.62 -11.10 -26.89
N PRO A 9 -24.70 -11.87 -26.28
CA PRO A 9 -23.36 -11.99 -26.80
C PRO A 9 -23.42 -12.73 -28.15
N GLN A 10 -22.98 -12.07 -29.22
CA GLN A 10 -22.66 -12.77 -30.46
C GLN A 10 -21.41 -13.61 -30.22
N SER A 11 -21.47 -14.89 -30.58
CA SER A 11 -20.35 -15.82 -30.47
C SER A 11 -19.16 -15.29 -31.29
N PRO A 12 -17.95 -15.20 -30.72
CA PRO A 12 -16.81 -14.67 -31.45
C PRO A 12 -16.38 -15.67 -32.52
N SER A 13 -16.39 -15.23 -33.79
CA SER A 13 -15.60 -15.87 -34.84
C SER A 13 -14.13 -15.84 -34.42
N SER A 14 -13.44 -16.97 -34.58
CA SER A 14 -12.01 -17.16 -34.30
C SER A 14 -11.16 -16.02 -34.88
N GLY A 15 -10.85 -15.03 -34.03
CA GLY A 15 -9.95 -13.93 -34.31
C GLY A 15 -9.27 -13.61 -33.00
N ALA A 16 -7.98 -13.91 -32.89
CA ALA A 16 -7.22 -13.61 -31.69
C ALA A 16 -7.33 -12.11 -31.38
N ILE A 17 -7.85 -11.77 -30.21
CA ILE A 17 -7.77 -10.41 -29.67
C ILE A 17 -6.28 -10.15 -29.46
N THR A 18 -5.66 -9.47 -30.42
CA THR A 18 -4.29 -8.96 -30.25
C THR A 18 -4.40 -7.75 -29.33
N ILE A 19 -4.15 -7.94 -28.04
CA ILE A 19 -3.99 -6.83 -27.10
C ILE A 19 -2.69 -6.14 -27.50
N MET A 20 -2.80 -5.03 -28.21
CA MET A 20 -1.67 -4.13 -28.45
C MET A 20 -1.31 -3.52 -27.09
N ILE A 21 -0.31 -4.10 -26.41
CA ILE A 21 0.27 -3.50 -25.22
C ILE A 21 1.08 -2.32 -25.74
N GLU A 22 0.55 -1.10 -25.59
CA GLU A 22 1.30 0.13 -25.85
C GLU A 22 2.58 0.13 -25.02
N ASP A 23 3.64 0.71 -25.58
CA ASP A 23 5.02 0.71 -25.06
C ASP A 23 5.09 0.90 -23.54
N ALA A 24 5.63 -0.10 -22.85
CA ALA A 24 5.69 -0.21 -21.39
C ALA A 24 6.72 0.73 -20.74
N SER A 25 7.23 1.73 -21.46
CA SER A 25 8.04 2.81 -20.89
C SER A 25 7.17 3.86 -20.19
N ALA A 26 6.37 3.40 -19.23
CA ALA A 26 5.65 4.30 -18.34
C ALA A 26 6.67 5.09 -17.53
N HIS A 27 6.73 6.41 -17.76
CA HIS A 27 7.41 7.32 -16.84
C HIS A 27 6.83 7.07 -15.45
N ILE A 28 7.70 6.76 -14.47
CA ILE A 28 7.30 6.68 -13.07
C ILE A 28 6.76 8.06 -12.68
N ARG A 29 5.45 8.15 -12.45
CA ARG A 29 4.79 9.38 -12.00
C ARG A 29 4.90 9.48 -10.47
N PRO A 30 4.91 10.70 -9.90
CA PRO A 30 4.84 10.85 -8.45
C PRO A 30 3.53 10.23 -7.90
N PRO A 31 3.53 9.68 -6.68
CA PRO A 31 2.37 9.02 -6.09
C PRO A 31 1.08 9.87 -6.03
N SER A 32 1.20 11.19 -5.98
CA SER A 32 0.08 12.13 -5.98
C SER A 32 -0.60 12.30 -7.35
N GLU A 33 0.10 11.94 -8.43
CA GLU A 33 -0.42 11.93 -9.81
C GLU A 33 -1.02 10.58 -10.21
N ASN A 34 -0.92 9.57 -9.34
CA ASN A 34 -1.57 8.29 -9.49
C ASN A 34 -3.07 8.41 -9.15
N LYS A 35 -3.79 9.13 -10.01
CA LYS A 35 -5.22 9.41 -9.92
C LYS A 35 -5.90 9.23 -11.29
N PRO A 36 -7.19 8.87 -11.33
CA PRO A 36 -7.89 8.68 -12.60
C PRO A 36 -7.97 10.00 -13.40
N SER A 37 -7.70 9.95 -14.70
CA SER A 37 -7.72 11.12 -15.59
C SER A 37 -8.97 11.15 -16.50
N GLU A 38 -10.14 10.83 -15.95
CA GLU A 38 -11.47 10.85 -16.59
C GLU A 38 -12.02 9.53 -17.18
N ASP A 39 -11.22 8.50 -17.50
CA ASP A 39 -11.76 7.19 -17.92
C ASP A 39 -11.03 6.00 -17.26
N GLY A 40 -11.73 5.32 -16.34
CA GLY A 40 -11.43 3.94 -15.92
C GLY A 40 -10.40 3.70 -14.80
N GLY A 41 -9.40 4.57 -14.61
CA GLY A 41 -8.40 4.42 -13.54
C GLY A 41 -6.96 4.76 -13.95
N PHE A 42 -5.98 4.27 -13.20
CA PHE A 42 -4.55 4.37 -13.51
C PHE A 42 -3.84 3.07 -13.12
N THR A 43 -2.68 2.80 -13.73
CA THR A 43 -1.83 1.64 -13.42
C THR A 43 -0.49 2.11 -12.89
N VAL A 44 0.02 1.47 -11.84
CA VAL A 44 1.36 1.71 -11.31
C VAL A 44 2.17 0.44 -11.47
N HIS A 45 3.32 0.54 -12.16
CA HIS A 45 4.27 -0.57 -12.25
C HIS A 45 5.08 -0.65 -10.95
N CYS A 46 4.49 -1.23 -9.90
CA CYS A 46 5.09 -1.27 -8.56
C CYS A 46 6.49 -1.89 -8.54
N LYS A 47 6.84 -2.77 -9.49
CA LYS A 47 8.18 -3.35 -9.62
C LYS A 47 9.26 -2.26 -9.82
N ASP A 48 8.94 -1.18 -10.53
CA ASP A 48 9.88 -0.13 -10.93
C ASP A 48 9.99 0.99 -9.88
N LEU A 49 9.10 1.00 -8.87
CA LEU A 49 9.21 1.92 -7.73
C LEU A 49 10.49 1.65 -6.93
N LYS A 50 11.06 2.69 -6.33
CA LYS A 50 12.18 2.58 -5.39
C LYS A 50 11.67 2.18 -4.00
N TRP A 51 12.44 1.33 -3.33
CA TRP A 51 12.25 1.06 -1.90
C TRP A 51 12.91 2.17 -1.09
N LEU A 52 12.13 2.83 -0.23
CA LEU A 52 12.58 3.92 0.65
C LEU A 52 12.66 3.42 2.09
N PRO A 53 13.69 3.80 2.87
CA PRO A 53 13.80 3.38 4.25
C PRO A 53 12.70 4.04 5.10
N LEU A 54 12.01 3.25 5.91
CA LEU A 54 11.05 3.72 6.92
C LEU A 54 11.61 3.54 8.34
N ALA A 55 12.19 2.37 8.61
CA ALA A 55 12.83 2.03 9.88
C ALA A 55 14.01 1.08 9.62
N PRO A 56 14.85 0.73 10.63
CA PRO A 56 15.95 -0.21 10.43
C PRO A 56 15.47 -1.54 9.82
N LYS A 57 15.96 -1.83 8.60
CA LYS A 57 15.58 -3.00 7.78
C LYS A 57 14.09 -3.08 7.38
N VAL A 58 13.36 -1.96 7.47
CA VAL A 58 11.97 -1.85 7.00
C VAL A 58 11.90 -0.76 5.96
N PHE A 59 11.38 -1.12 4.79
CA PHE A 59 11.34 -0.29 3.60
C PHE A 59 9.92 -0.19 3.06
N ILE A 60 9.62 0.91 2.38
CA ILE A 60 8.32 1.14 1.74
C ILE A 60 8.45 1.52 0.27
N LYS A 61 7.47 1.09 -0.53
CA LYS A 61 7.17 1.66 -1.84
C LYS A 61 5.89 2.46 -1.72
N ILE A 62 5.91 3.71 -2.17
CA ILE A 62 4.74 4.58 -2.12
C ILE A 62 4.01 4.44 -3.46
N ILE A 63 2.82 3.83 -3.43
CA ILE A 63 2.05 3.53 -4.65
C ILE A 63 1.15 4.70 -4.99
N LYS A 64 0.41 5.21 -4.00
CA LYS A 64 -0.62 6.23 -4.19
C LYS A 64 -0.74 7.07 -2.93
N THR A 65 -0.86 8.38 -3.10
CA THR A 65 -1.31 9.30 -2.04
C THR A 65 -2.61 9.99 -2.47
N VAL A 66 -3.49 10.27 -1.51
CA VAL A 66 -4.72 11.04 -1.72
C VAL A 66 -4.73 12.22 -0.73
N PRO A 67 -4.11 13.36 -1.08
CA PRO A 67 -3.96 14.49 -0.17
C PRO A 67 -5.30 15.00 0.40
N GLU A 68 -6.38 14.87 -0.36
CA GLU A 68 -7.72 15.35 0.01
C GLU A 68 -8.31 14.58 1.21
N THR A 69 -7.96 13.30 1.36
CA THR A 69 -8.49 12.42 2.41
C THR A 69 -7.42 11.96 3.41
N GLY A 70 -6.13 12.12 3.07
CA GLY A 70 -5.02 11.57 3.85
C GLY A 70 -4.80 10.08 3.65
N GLU A 71 -5.54 9.44 2.74
CA GLU A 71 -5.38 8.03 2.41
C GLU A 71 -4.09 7.78 1.60
N TYR A 72 -3.53 6.59 1.74
CA TYR A 72 -2.41 6.15 0.92
C TYR A 72 -2.38 4.63 0.74
N SER A 73 -1.67 4.18 -0.28
CA SER A 73 -1.35 2.77 -0.49
C SER A 73 0.15 2.61 -0.62
N ILE A 74 0.70 1.64 0.10
CA ILE A 74 2.13 1.33 0.12
C ILE A 74 2.37 -0.18 0.03
N MET A 75 3.53 -0.56 -0.49
CA MET A 75 4.10 -1.87 -0.15
C MET A 75 5.07 -1.68 1.00
N VAL A 76 5.10 -2.61 1.95
CA VAL A 76 6.13 -2.68 2.98
C VAL A 76 6.95 -3.93 2.74
N ARG A 77 8.26 -3.81 2.92
CA ARG A 77 9.19 -4.93 2.95
C ARG A 77 10.03 -4.82 4.20
N ALA A 78 10.02 -5.88 4.99
CA ALA A 78 10.88 -6.02 6.14
C ALA A 78 11.83 -7.20 5.93
N GLU A 79 13.11 -6.99 6.17
CA GLU A 79 14.08 -8.08 6.22
C GLU A 79 14.03 -8.73 7.61
N LYS A 80 14.49 -9.97 7.71
CA LYS A 80 14.63 -10.66 9.00
C LYS A 80 15.40 -9.82 10.03
N GLY A 81 14.80 -9.69 11.20
CA GLY A 81 15.28 -8.89 12.32
C GLY A 81 15.03 -7.39 12.17
N GLY A 82 14.29 -6.96 11.15
CA GLY A 82 13.76 -5.61 11.07
C GLY A 82 12.73 -5.34 12.16
N VAL A 83 12.59 -4.08 12.53
CA VAL A 83 11.67 -3.65 13.58
C VAL A 83 10.82 -2.49 13.06
N LEU A 84 9.50 -2.68 13.03
CA LEU A 84 8.57 -1.57 12.85
C LEU A 84 8.29 -0.98 14.24
N PRO A 85 8.65 0.29 14.50
CA PRO A 85 8.51 0.88 15.83
C PRO A 85 7.04 0.97 16.29
N ARG A 86 6.86 1.22 17.59
CA ARG A 86 5.55 1.46 18.19
C ARG A 86 4.82 2.56 17.43
N HIS A 87 3.56 2.32 17.08
CA HIS A 87 2.77 3.31 16.34
C HIS A 87 1.27 3.12 16.55
N ARG A 88 0.51 4.14 16.18
CA ARG A 88 -0.95 4.20 16.28
C ARG A 88 -1.55 4.59 14.95
N HIS A 89 -2.56 3.85 14.53
CA HIS A 89 -3.36 4.13 13.35
C HIS A 89 -4.40 5.20 13.67
N LEU A 90 -4.32 6.38 13.05
CA LEU A 90 -5.30 7.45 13.26
C LEU A 90 -6.62 7.19 12.50
N ASP A 91 -6.57 6.32 11.49
CA ASP A 91 -7.72 5.69 10.85
C ASP A 91 -7.40 4.23 10.48
N SER A 92 -8.38 3.46 10.01
CA SER A 92 -8.19 2.02 9.76
C SER A 92 -7.17 1.72 8.66
N ALA A 93 -6.55 0.55 8.72
CA ALA A 93 -5.72 0.02 7.65
C ALA A 93 -6.07 -1.43 7.32
N GLU A 94 -5.85 -1.78 6.06
CA GLU A 94 -6.07 -3.12 5.52
C GLU A 94 -4.76 -3.61 4.90
N ILE A 95 -4.37 -4.83 5.22
CA ILE A 95 -3.08 -5.41 4.81
C ILE A 95 -3.30 -6.76 4.14
N TYR A 96 -2.58 -7.02 3.07
CA TYR A 96 -2.46 -8.33 2.45
C TYR A 96 -1.00 -8.79 2.45
N VAL A 97 -0.74 -9.96 3.02
CA VAL A 97 0.61 -10.52 3.14
C VAL A 97 0.97 -11.22 1.83
N MET A 98 1.92 -10.65 1.08
CA MET A 98 2.34 -11.18 -0.22
C MET A 98 3.48 -12.20 -0.10
N LYS A 99 4.27 -12.13 0.97
CA LYS A 99 5.38 -13.03 1.26
C LYS A 99 5.69 -13.06 2.75
N GLY A 100 6.08 -14.22 3.24
CA GLY A 100 6.63 -14.38 4.59
C GLY A 100 5.56 -14.74 5.63
N SER A 101 5.93 -14.65 6.90
CA SER A 101 5.06 -14.95 8.03
C SER A 101 5.61 -14.37 9.33
N GLY A 102 4.73 -14.20 10.31
CA GLY A 102 5.09 -13.69 11.62
C GLY A 102 3.92 -13.71 12.60
N ALA A 103 4.09 -13.00 13.70
CA ALA A 103 3.05 -12.80 14.70
C ALA A 103 3.03 -11.35 15.14
N HIS A 104 1.89 -10.71 14.94
CA HIS A 104 1.62 -9.37 15.42
C HIS A 104 1.00 -9.46 16.82
N PRO A 105 1.53 -8.77 17.84
CA PRO A 105 1.03 -8.92 19.21
C PRO A 105 -0.47 -8.57 19.35
N GLN A 106 -0.95 -7.62 18.56
CA GLN A 106 -2.33 -7.12 18.60
C GLN A 106 -3.29 -7.77 17.58
N THR A 107 -2.81 -8.36 16.48
CA THR A 107 -3.67 -8.89 15.41
C THR A 107 -3.52 -10.40 15.19
N GLY A 108 -2.52 -11.03 15.84
CA GLY A 108 -2.28 -12.46 15.80
C GLY A 108 -1.22 -12.89 14.79
N SER A 109 -1.10 -14.20 14.59
CA SER A 109 -0.22 -14.77 13.58
C SER A 109 -0.72 -14.49 12.16
N PHE A 110 0.21 -14.31 11.23
CA PHE A 110 -0.05 -14.11 9.82
C PHE A 110 0.97 -14.86 8.96
N ALA A 111 0.59 -15.20 7.74
CA ALA A 111 1.41 -15.82 6.71
C ALA A 111 1.03 -15.32 5.32
N GLU A 112 1.83 -15.68 4.31
CA GLU A 112 1.54 -15.41 2.90
C GLU A 112 0.11 -15.82 2.53
N GLY A 113 -0.62 -14.88 1.92
CA GLY A 113 -2.02 -15.04 1.55
C GLY A 113 -3.02 -14.51 2.57
N ASP A 114 -2.58 -14.16 3.79
CA ASP A 114 -3.48 -13.66 4.82
C ASP A 114 -3.85 -12.18 4.62
N TYR A 115 -5.07 -11.86 5.05
CA TYR A 115 -5.60 -10.51 5.17
C TYR A 115 -5.61 -10.10 6.65
N VAL A 116 -5.07 -8.92 6.94
CA VAL A 116 -5.04 -8.33 8.29
C VAL A 116 -5.81 -7.02 8.26
N SER A 117 -6.74 -6.85 9.20
CA SER A 117 -7.52 -5.62 9.38
C SER A 117 -7.10 -4.95 10.68
N GLU A 118 -6.81 -3.66 10.60
CA GLU A 118 -6.39 -2.85 11.74
C GLU A 118 -7.37 -1.71 11.94
N SER A 119 -7.97 -1.66 13.13
CA SER A 119 -9.02 -0.69 13.45
C SER A 119 -8.47 0.71 13.64
N LYS A 120 -9.31 1.71 13.38
CA LYS A 120 -9.05 3.09 13.79
C LYS A 120 -8.73 3.17 15.29
N GLY A 121 -7.64 3.86 15.63
CA GLY A 121 -7.15 4.01 17.00
C GLY A 121 -6.33 2.83 17.51
N ALA A 122 -6.15 1.76 16.72
CA ALA A 122 -5.28 0.65 17.10
C ALA A 122 -3.86 1.16 17.36
N THR A 123 -3.29 0.75 18.49
CA THR A 123 -1.91 1.03 18.87
C THR A 123 -1.16 -0.28 18.90
N HIS A 124 -0.07 -0.32 18.14
CA HIS A 124 0.77 -1.49 17.96
C HIS A 124 2.07 -1.30 18.73
N ASP A 125 2.45 -2.32 19.49
CA ASP A 125 3.78 -2.41 20.08
C ASP A 125 4.83 -2.63 18.98
N PRO A 126 6.13 -2.41 19.27
CA PRO A 126 7.17 -2.68 18.28
C PRO A 126 7.08 -4.10 17.71
N LEU A 127 6.97 -4.20 16.39
CA LEU A 127 6.88 -5.47 15.69
C LEU A 127 8.26 -5.88 15.18
N VAL A 128 8.74 -7.04 15.64
CA VAL A 128 9.97 -7.65 15.13
C VAL A 128 9.62 -8.65 14.02
N PHE A 129 10.19 -8.49 12.84
CA PHE A 129 10.00 -9.42 11.74
C PHE A 129 10.95 -10.60 11.84
N GLU A 130 10.44 -11.78 12.22
CA GLU A 130 11.26 -13.00 12.36
C GLU A 130 11.71 -13.60 11.02
N ASN A 131 11.00 -13.26 9.94
CA ASN A 131 11.25 -13.69 8.56
C ASN A 131 11.18 -12.49 7.61
N ASP A 132 11.82 -12.62 6.44
CA ASP A 132 11.61 -11.67 5.35
C ASP A 132 10.13 -11.63 4.98
N THR A 133 9.55 -10.44 4.98
CA THR A 133 8.11 -10.22 4.85
C THR A 133 7.83 -9.12 3.85
N GLU A 134 6.89 -9.33 2.94
CA GLU A 134 6.36 -8.30 2.04
C GLU A 134 4.85 -8.23 2.14
N LEU A 135 4.31 -7.01 2.23
CA LEU A 135 2.88 -6.78 2.40
C LEU A 135 2.41 -5.57 1.58
N LEU A 136 1.17 -5.63 1.12
CA LEU A 136 0.45 -4.48 0.58
C LEU A 136 -0.39 -3.90 1.70
N MET A 137 -0.34 -2.58 1.89
CA MET A 137 -1.15 -1.87 2.88
C MET A 137 -1.95 -0.77 2.19
N VAL A 138 -3.24 -0.70 2.51
CA VAL A 138 -4.13 0.41 2.19
C VAL A 138 -4.50 1.09 3.50
N SER A 139 -4.06 2.33 3.67
CA SER A 139 -4.36 3.11 4.87
C SER A 139 -5.45 4.14 4.58
N ARG A 140 -6.45 4.21 5.46
CA ARG A 140 -7.51 5.22 5.41
C ARG A 140 -7.09 6.57 6.00
N GLY A 141 -5.90 6.64 6.59
CA GLY A 141 -5.37 7.85 7.18
C GLY A 141 -3.94 7.69 7.72
N PRO A 142 -3.44 8.68 8.46
CA PRO A 142 -2.08 8.68 8.95
C PRO A 142 -1.81 7.62 10.03
N SER A 143 -0.54 7.27 10.18
CA SER A 143 -0.03 6.53 11.34
C SER A 143 0.90 7.43 12.15
N MET A 144 0.74 7.45 13.47
CA MET A 144 1.58 8.19 14.39
C MET A 144 2.58 7.25 15.06
N PHE A 145 3.87 7.42 14.80
CA PHE A 145 4.90 6.72 15.56
C PHE A 145 5.04 7.33 16.96
N LEU A 146 5.22 6.45 17.95
CA LEU A 146 5.18 6.82 19.36
C LEU A 146 6.52 6.57 20.03
N ASP A 147 6.87 7.42 20.99
CA ASP A 147 8.01 7.21 21.90
C ASP A 147 7.66 6.20 22.99
N ASP A 148 8.66 5.81 23.78
CA ASP A 148 8.53 4.85 24.88
C ASP A 148 7.54 5.33 25.96
N ASP A 149 7.40 6.64 26.15
CA ASP A 149 6.43 7.25 27.08
C ASP A 149 5.02 7.41 26.48
N GLY A 150 4.85 7.03 25.20
CA GLY A 150 3.60 7.14 24.46
C GLY A 150 3.34 8.50 23.82
N SER A 151 4.28 9.44 23.90
CA SER A 151 4.20 10.71 23.19
C SER A 151 4.38 10.55 21.67
N ASP A 152 3.86 11.51 20.91
CA ASP A 152 3.91 11.51 19.45
C ASP A 152 5.34 11.88 18.98
N LEU A 153 5.97 11.01 18.19
CA LEU A 153 7.30 11.25 17.62
C LEU A 153 7.24 11.84 16.22
N TYR A 154 6.69 11.09 15.27
CA TYR A 154 6.52 11.56 13.91
C TYR A 154 5.33 10.88 13.24
N MET A 155 4.67 11.65 12.38
CA MET A 155 3.48 11.21 11.67
C MET A 155 3.86 10.75 10.26
N MET A 156 3.51 9.51 9.95
CA MET A 156 3.49 9.01 8.58
C MET A 156 2.15 9.39 7.94
N ASP A 157 2.13 10.56 7.32
CA ASP A 157 1.01 11.12 6.54
C ASP A 157 1.39 11.28 5.06
N VAL A 158 0.41 11.69 4.25
CA VAL A 158 0.62 11.97 2.82
C VAL A 158 1.77 12.96 2.61
N ALA A 159 1.87 14.02 3.42
CA ALA A 159 2.91 15.03 3.27
C ALA A 159 4.32 14.46 3.51
N MET A 160 4.50 13.60 4.51
CA MET A 160 5.76 12.89 4.75
C MET A 160 6.10 11.97 3.58
N LEU A 161 5.14 11.16 3.12
CA LEU A 161 5.34 10.22 2.03
C LEU A 161 5.74 10.94 0.72
N GLU A 162 5.11 12.07 0.42
CA GLU A 162 5.46 12.90 -0.74
C GLU A 162 6.88 13.50 -0.62
N ARG A 163 7.28 13.97 0.57
CA ARG A 163 8.66 14.43 0.81
C ARG A 163 9.69 13.31 0.64
N MET A 164 9.40 12.10 1.14
CA MET A 164 10.28 10.94 0.98
C MET A 164 10.47 10.60 -0.50
N THR A 165 9.41 10.69 -1.29
CA THR A 165 9.48 10.44 -2.73
C THR A 165 10.32 11.51 -3.44
N ALA A 166 10.08 12.80 -3.14
CA ALA A 166 10.79 13.90 -3.77
C ALA A 166 12.30 13.88 -3.44
N GLY A 167 12.68 13.52 -2.22
CA GLY A 167 14.08 13.42 -1.80
C GLY A 167 14.84 12.21 -2.35
N ALA A 168 14.15 11.27 -3.00
CA ALA A 168 14.75 10.07 -3.58
C ALA A 168 15.08 10.20 -5.08
N ASN A 169 14.76 11.33 -5.70
CA ASN A 169 14.97 11.63 -7.12
C ASN A 169 16.26 12.40 -7.37
#